data_AF-A0A820M420-F1
#
_entry.id   AF-A0A820M420-F1
#
_cell.length_a   1.000
_cell.length_b   1.000
_cell.length_c   1.000
_cell.angle_alpha   90.00
_cell.angle_beta   90.00
_cell.angle_gamma   90.00
#
_symmetry.space_group_name_H-M   'P 1'
#
loop_
_entity.id
_entity.type
_entity.pdbx_description
1 polymer ?
#
loop_
_entity_poly.entity_id
_entity_poly.type
_entity_poly.pdbx_seq_one_letter_code
_entity_poly.pdbx_strand_id
1 'polypeptide(L)'
;MAPSSSNNERVKFIYVNSTFDDIDEDDSSSQAGEIIIKGRLLPNSELYKNNSLPVDIILDAKYPMGHPKVKLSAALYHPNVDKEGNICINLLTSRGWNSNTGIRDVIIAVTDIIDNPSQHDCAFAG
;
A
#
# COMPACT_ATOMS: atom_id res chain seq x y z
N MET A 1 13.11 -17.99 29.54
CA MET A 1 12.22 -18.63 28.55
C MET A 1 11.89 -17.57 27.51
N ALA A 2 12.50 -17.62 26.34
CA ALA A 2 12.18 -16.71 25.24
C ALA A 2 12.04 -17.56 23.98
N PRO A 3 10.99 -17.40 23.18
CA PRO A 3 11.14 -17.52 21.76
C PRO A 3 11.69 -16.18 21.25
N SER A 4 12.87 -16.26 20.66
CA SER A 4 13.46 -15.25 19.79
C SER A 4 12.44 -14.77 18.76
N SER A 5 11.90 -13.56 18.93
CA SER A 5 11.24 -12.86 17.82
C SER A 5 12.35 -12.34 16.93
N SER A 6 12.74 -13.20 16.00
CA SER A 6 13.70 -12.95 14.94
C SER A 6 13.31 -11.66 14.21
N ASN A 7 14.02 -10.56 14.46
CA ASN A 7 13.91 -9.28 13.74
C ASN A 7 14.36 -9.37 12.27
N ASN A 8 14.23 -10.55 11.65
CA ASN A 8 14.71 -10.85 10.29
C ASN A 8 13.53 -11.01 9.32
N GLU A 9 12.67 -10.01 9.27
CA GLU A 9 11.66 -9.89 8.22
C GLU A 9 11.94 -8.64 7.40
N ARG A 10 13.10 -8.65 6.74
CA ARG A 10 13.72 -7.46 6.15
C ARG A 10 13.02 -6.95 4.88
N VAL A 11 12.15 -7.74 4.26
CA VAL A 11 11.51 -7.39 2.98
C VAL A 11 10.01 -7.60 3.09
N LYS A 12 9.26 -6.49 3.10
CA LYS A 12 7.79 -6.46 3.08
C LYS A 12 7.22 -6.10 1.71
N PHE A 13 8.10 -5.64 0.81
CA PHE A 13 7.71 -5.09 -0.47
C PHE A 13 8.79 -5.35 -1.50
N ILE A 14 8.38 -5.83 -2.67
CA ILE A 14 9.22 -5.97 -3.86
C ILE A 14 8.73 -4.91 -4.86
N TYR A 15 9.61 -3.97 -5.19
CA TYR A 15 9.35 -2.99 -6.26
C TYR A 15 9.28 -3.70 -7.62
N VAL A 16 8.32 -3.30 -8.46
CA VAL A 16 8.18 -3.83 -9.83
C VAL A 16 8.56 -2.75 -10.84
N ASN A 17 7.79 -1.67 -10.91
CA ASN A 17 8.06 -0.50 -11.73
C ASN A 17 7.26 0.69 -11.20
N SER A 18 7.45 1.84 -11.83
CA SER A 18 6.60 3.01 -11.63
C SER A 18 6.31 3.68 -12.96
N THR A 19 5.29 4.53 -13.00
CA THR A 19 4.98 5.35 -14.18
C THR A 19 6.12 6.29 -14.58
N PHE A 20 7.13 6.52 -13.74
CA PHE A 20 8.34 7.25 -14.12
C PHE A 20 9.26 6.43 -15.04
N ASP A 21 9.26 5.11 -14.91
CA ASP A 21 10.10 4.22 -15.71
C ASP A 21 9.59 4.10 -17.15
N ASP A 22 8.30 4.40 -17.36
CA ASP A 22 7.59 4.28 -18.64
C ASP A 22 7.52 5.62 -19.42
N ILE A 23 8.26 6.65 -18.99
CA ILE A 23 8.31 7.94 -19.70
C ILE A 23 9.26 7.81 -20.88
N ASP A 24 8.71 7.58 -22.08
CA ASP A 24 9.46 7.73 -23.33
C ASP A 24 9.80 9.23 -23.53
N GLU A 25 11.08 9.54 -23.77
CA GLU A 25 11.57 10.92 -23.96
C GLU A 25 10.93 11.68 -25.15
N ASP A 26 10.14 11.00 -26.00
CA ASP A 26 9.53 11.55 -27.23
C ASP A 26 8.04 11.93 -27.06
N ASP A 27 7.34 11.48 -26.00
CA ASP A 27 5.90 11.76 -25.88
C ASP A 27 5.63 13.07 -25.10
N SER A 28 5.49 14.15 -25.87
CA SER A 28 5.12 15.49 -25.38
C SER A 28 3.71 15.58 -24.79
N SER A 29 2.96 14.48 -24.68
CA SER A 29 1.71 14.42 -23.91
C SER A 29 1.94 14.05 -22.45
N SER A 30 3.00 14.57 -21.83
CA SER A 30 3.22 14.47 -20.38
C SER A 30 2.10 15.21 -19.64
N GLN A 31 0.92 14.61 -19.57
CA GLN A 31 -0.03 14.98 -18.54
C GLN A 31 0.67 14.69 -17.22
N ALA A 32 0.80 15.72 -16.38
CA ALA A 32 1.18 15.60 -14.98
C ALA A 32 0.13 14.72 -14.28
N GLY A 33 0.23 13.41 -14.51
CA GLY A 33 -0.68 12.38 -14.07
C GLY A 33 -0.25 11.81 -12.72
N GLU A 34 -1.16 11.09 -12.08
CA GLU A 34 -0.87 10.36 -10.85
C GLU A 34 0.37 9.47 -11.04
N ILE A 35 1.30 9.51 -10.09
CA ILE A 35 2.45 8.60 -10.06
C ILE A 35 1.95 7.29 -9.48
N ILE A 36 2.15 6.19 -10.20
CA ILE A 36 1.78 4.85 -9.71
C ILE A 36 3.06 4.06 -9.47
N ILE A 37 3.31 3.69 -8.22
CA ILE A 37 4.38 2.78 -7.81
C ILE A 37 3.77 1.39 -7.71
N LYS A 38 4.17 0.49 -8.60
CA LYS A 38 3.72 -0.90 -8.60
C LYS A 38 4.71 -1.76 -7.83
N GLY A 39 4.17 -2.66 -7.03
CA GLY A 39 4.99 -3.61 -6.28
C GLY A 39 4.22 -4.85 -5.86
N ARG A 40 4.86 -5.62 -5.00
CA ARG A 40 4.28 -6.81 -4.41
C ARG A 40 4.52 -6.82 -2.90
N LEU A 41 3.45 -6.91 -2.13
CA LEU A 41 3.51 -7.11 -0.69
C LEU A 41 3.86 -8.55 -0.35
N LEU A 42 4.61 -8.73 0.72
CA LEU A 42 4.95 -10.02 1.30
C LEU A 42 4.38 -10.07 2.73
N PRO A 43 3.09 -10.47 2.88
CA PRO A 43 2.48 -10.63 4.19
C PRO A 43 3.07 -11.86 4.90
N ASN A 44 3.04 -11.83 6.23
CA ASN A 44 3.55 -12.91 7.07
C ASN A 44 2.51 -13.97 7.39
N SER A 45 1.23 -13.60 7.24
CA SER A 45 0.10 -14.48 7.51
C SER A 45 0.21 -15.77 6.72
N GLU A 46 0.08 -16.91 7.39
CA GLU A 46 0.11 -18.24 6.77
C GLU A 46 -0.92 -18.39 5.63
N LEU A 47 -1.98 -17.56 5.62
CA LEU A 47 -2.98 -17.53 4.55
C LEU A 47 -2.45 -16.95 3.23
N TYR A 48 -1.48 -16.04 3.31
CA TYR A 48 -0.93 -15.30 2.17
C TYR A 48 0.56 -15.58 1.93
N LYS A 49 1.22 -16.31 2.83
CA LYS A 49 2.68 -16.55 2.86
C LYS A 49 3.27 -17.14 1.58
N ASN A 50 2.46 -17.85 0.78
CA ASN A 50 2.90 -18.43 -0.49
C ASN A 50 2.62 -17.53 -1.71
N ASN A 51 1.90 -16.41 -1.51
CA ASN A 51 1.46 -15.49 -2.55
C ASN A 51 1.91 -14.07 -2.23
N SER A 52 2.84 -13.55 -3.02
CA SER A 52 3.10 -12.10 -3.03
C SER A 52 1.88 -11.37 -3.61
N LEU A 53 1.35 -10.36 -2.92
CA LEU A 53 0.13 -9.67 -3.34
C LEU A 53 0.49 -8.44 -4.19
N PRO A 54 0.07 -8.35 -5.46
CA PRO A 54 0.32 -7.16 -6.27
C PRO A 54 -0.42 -5.96 -5.68
N VAL A 55 0.30 -4.85 -5.55
CA VAL A 55 -0.20 -3.60 -4.98
C VAL A 55 0.24 -2.41 -5.83
N ASP A 56 -0.65 -1.44 -5.95
CA ASP A 56 -0.40 -0.15 -6.57
C ASP A 56 -0.48 0.94 -5.49
N ILE A 57 0.57 1.75 -5.37
CA ILE A 57 0.60 2.95 -4.53
C ILE A 57 0.52 4.15 -5.45
N ILE A 58 -0.56 4.91 -5.32
CA ILE A 58 -0.91 6.00 -6.24
C ILE A 58 -0.69 7.32 -5.49
N LEU A 59 0.20 8.14 -6.02
CA LEU A 59 0.52 9.47 -5.52
C LEU A 59 -0.11 10.50 -6.46
N ASP A 60 -1.04 11.30 -5.95
CA ASP A 60 -1.63 12.38 -6.72
C ASP A 60 -0.72 13.63 -6.71
N ALA A 61 -1.12 14.66 -7.44
CA ALA A 61 -0.39 15.93 -7.51
C ALA A 61 -0.32 16.69 -6.16
N LYS A 62 -1.07 16.28 -5.14
CA LYS A 62 -1.06 16.89 -3.80
C LYS A 62 -0.10 16.17 -2.86
N TYR A 63 0.39 14.99 -3.19
CA TYR A 63 1.37 14.30 -2.36
C TYR A 63 2.64 15.18 -2.19
N PRO A 64 3.21 15.30 -0.98
CA PRO A 64 2.88 14.58 0.26
C PRO A 64 1.82 15.27 1.14
N MET A 65 1.24 16.40 0.74
CA MET A 65 0.17 17.06 1.50
C MET A 65 -1.14 16.24 1.46
N GLY A 66 -1.41 15.60 0.32
CA GLY A 66 -2.44 14.57 0.16
C GLY A 66 -1.91 13.19 0.53
N HIS A 67 -2.78 12.34 1.06
CA HIS A 67 -2.43 10.95 1.34
C HIS A 67 -2.33 10.14 0.05
N PRO A 68 -1.48 9.10 0.01
CA PRO A 68 -1.48 8.16 -1.11
C PRO A 68 -2.78 7.35 -1.11
N LYS A 69 -3.16 6.83 -2.28
CA LYS A 69 -4.15 5.74 -2.39
C LYS A 69 -3.39 4.42 -2.53
N VAL A 70 -3.88 3.36 -1.91
CA VAL A 70 -3.27 2.03 -2.02
C VAL A 70 -4.33 1.03 -2.45
N LYS A 71 -4.01 0.26 -3.48
CA LYS A 71 -4.92 -0.70 -4.10
C LYS A 71 -4.25 -2.04 -4.28
N LEU A 72 -4.89 -3.12 -3.84
CA LEU A 72 -4.51 -4.48 -4.23
C LEU A 72 -5.05 -4.77 -5.63
N SER A 73 -4.16 -5.14 -6.55
CA SER A 73 -4.56 -5.51 -7.91
C SER A 73 -5.11 -6.95 -7.98
N ALA A 74 -4.98 -7.72 -6.89
CA ALA A 74 -5.51 -9.07 -6.77
C ALA A 74 -6.92 -9.08 -6.16
N ALA A 75 -7.77 -9.99 -6.65
CA ALA A 75 -9.07 -10.25 -6.03
C ALA A 75 -8.87 -10.93 -4.67
N LEU A 76 -8.89 -10.14 -3.60
CA LEU A 76 -8.73 -10.61 -2.22
C LEU A 76 -9.95 -10.24 -1.39
N TYR A 77 -10.59 -11.24 -0.78
CA TYR A 77 -11.61 -11.00 0.23
C TYR A 77 -10.93 -10.71 1.57
N HIS A 78 -10.94 -9.45 2.00
CA HIS A 78 -10.32 -9.02 3.24
C HIS A 78 -11.18 -7.93 3.92
N PRO A 79 -11.34 -7.93 5.27
CA PRO A 79 -12.21 -6.97 5.97
C PRO A 79 -11.88 -5.49 5.70
N ASN A 80 -10.60 -5.20 5.44
CA ASN A 80 -10.10 -3.85 5.16
C ASN A 80 -9.86 -3.58 3.67
N VAL A 81 -10.32 -4.45 2.78
CA VAL A 81 -10.18 -4.30 1.32
C VAL A 81 -11.55 -4.39 0.67
N ASP A 82 -11.92 -3.38 -0.11
CA ASP A 82 -13.19 -3.39 -0.83
C ASP A 82 -13.16 -4.31 -2.07
N LYS A 83 -14.28 -4.41 -2.79
CA LYS A 83 -14.40 -5.25 -3.99
C LYS A 83 -13.53 -4.79 -5.16
N GLU A 84 -13.13 -3.52 -5.17
CA GLU A 84 -12.26 -2.96 -6.18
C GLU A 84 -10.79 -3.14 -5.82
N GLY A 85 -10.48 -3.52 -4.58
CA GLY A 85 -9.12 -3.70 -4.07
C GLY A 85 -8.60 -2.51 -3.27
N ASN A 86 -9.41 -1.47 -3.02
CA ASN A 86 -8.96 -0.32 -2.24
C ASN A 86 -8.80 -0.70 -0.77
N ILE A 87 -7.69 -0.27 -0.17
CA ILE A 87 -7.37 -0.55 1.23
C ILE A 87 -7.85 0.59 2.11
N CYS A 88 -8.60 0.27 3.16
CA CYS A 88 -9.16 1.25 4.08
C CYS A 88 -8.51 1.14 5.47
N ILE A 89 -7.59 2.07 5.76
CA ILE A 89 -6.95 2.27 7.07
C ILE A 89 -6.87 3.75 7.41
N ASN A 90 -6.87 4.11 8.70
CA ASN A 90 -6.87 5.51 9.13
C ASN A 90 -5.71 6.33 8.52
N LEU A 91 -4.53 5.72 8.38
CA LEU A 91 -3.34 6.34 7.78
C LEU A 91 -3.58 6.83 6.33
N LEU A 92 -4.46 6.15 5.58
CA LEU A 92 -4.81 6.48 4.19
C LEU A 92 -6.06 7.38 4.10
N THR A 93 -6.30 8.20 5.12
CA THR A 93 -7.41 9.16 5.15
C THR A 93 -6.89 10.58 5.35
N SER A 94 -7.65 11.59 4.93
CA SER A 94 -7.28 13.00 5.17
C SER A 94 -7.15 13.37 6.65
N ARG A 95 -7.75 12.59 7.56
CA ARG A 95 -7.65 12.81 9.02
C ARG A 95 -6.44 12.14 9.64
N GLY A 96 -6.10 10.93 9.21
CA GLY A 96 -4.99 10.15 9.78
C GLY A 96 -3.65 10.36 9.07
N TRP A 97 -3.64 10.97 7.89
CA TRP A 97 -2.42 11.24 7.13
C TRP A 97 -1.60 12.40 7.72
N ASN A 98 -0.28 12.23 7.69
CA ASN A 98 0.69 13.26 8.02
C ASN A 98 1.70 13.33 6.87
N SER A 99 2.03 14.52 6.37
CA SER A 99 2.96 14.70 5.24
C SER A 99 4.40 14.29 5.54
N ASN A 100 4.74 14.07 6.82
CA ASN A 100 6.01 13.50 7.24
C ASN A 100 6.02 11.95 7.21
N THR A 101 4.87 11.31 6.97
CA THR A 101 4.76 9.85 6.83
C THR A 101 5.30 9.41 5.47
N GLY A 102 6.25 8.48 5.47
CA GLY A 102 6.87 8.00 4.24
C GLY A 102 6.14 6.82 3.61
N ILE A 103 6.43 6.54 2.33
CA ILE A 103 5.91 5.35 1.61
C ILE A 103 6.29 4.04 2.33
N ARG A 104 7.45 4.00 3.01
CA ARG A 104 7.84 2.87 3.85
C ARG A 104 6.84 2.61 4.96
N ASP A 105 6.37 3.65 5.64
CA ASP A 105 5.42 3.52 6.76
C ASP A 105 4.04 3.08 6.23
N VAL A 106 3.65 3.57 5.05
CA VAL A 106 2.46 3.09 4.33
C VAL A 106 2.56 1.60 4.04
N ILE A 107 3.68 1.12 3.48
CA ILE A 107 3.90 -0.29 3.18
C ILE A 107 3.80 -1.15 4.45
N ILE A 108 4.39 -0.69 5.55
CA ILE A 108 4.35 -1.40 6.83
C ILE A 108 2.90 -1.49 7.32
N ALA A 109 2.20 -0.36 7.43
CA ALA A 109 0.82 -0.33 7.92
C ALA A 109 -0.14 -1.15 7.06
N VAL A 110 0.05 -1.13 5.73
CA VAL A 110 -0.73 -1.95 4.80
C VAL A 110 -0.40 -3.43 4.96
N THR A 111 0.85 -3.81 5.17
CA THR A 111 1.19 -5.21 5.43
C THR A 111 0.58 -5.69 6.74
N ASP A 112 0.66 -4.86 7.78
CA ASP A 112 0.14 -5.15 9.11
C ASP A 112 -1.38 -5.36 9.10
N ILE A 113 -2.15 -4.53 8.36
CA ILE A 113 -3.61 -4.69 8.28
C ILE A 113 -4.01 -5.95 7.49
N ILE A 114 -3.22 -6.34 6.48
CA ILE A 114 -3.47 -7.57 5.72
C ILE A 114 -3.16 -8.81 6.58
N ASP A 115 -2.14 -8.76 7.42
CA ASP A 115 -1.82 -9.83 8.35
C ASP A 115 -2.81 -9.89 9.53
N ASN A 116 -3.28 -8.73 10.00
CA ASN A 116 -4.09 -8.57 11.20
C ASN A 116 -5.30 -7.65 10.91
N PRO A 117 -6.39 -8.18 10.34
CA PRO A 117 -7.56 -7.36 9.98
C PRO A 117 -8.16 -6.66 11.20
N SER A 118 -8.52 -5.38 11.04
CA SER A 118 -9.08 -4.54 12.10
C SER A 118 -10.47 -4.02 11.70
N GLN A 119 -11.44 -4.09 12.60
CA GLN A 119 -12.79 -3.54 12.35
C GLN A 119 -12.89 -2.03 12.60
N HIS A 120 -11.91 -1.43 13.29
CA HIS A 120 -11.95 -0.03 13.71
C HIS A 120 -11.52 0.93 12.60
N ASP A 121 -10.64 0.48 11.70
CA ASP A 121 -10.04 1.30 10.67
C ASP A 121 -10.96 1.64 9.49
N CYS A 122 -11.94 0.78 9.20
CA CYS A 122 -12.94 1.03 8.16
C CYS A 122 -14.21 1.72 8.67
N ALA A 123 -14.32 1.95 9.99
CA ALA A 123 -15.57 2.32 10.65
C ALA A 123 -15.84 3.82 10.76
N PHE A 124 -15.22 4.68 9.94
CA PHE A 124 -15.49 6.12 9.93
C PHE A 124 -15.86 6.67 8.55
N ALA A 125 -16.80 5.99 7.89
CA ALA A 125 -17.66 6.60 6.88
C ALA A 125 -19.08 6.68 7.45
N GLY A 126 -19.29 7.64 8.36
CA GLY A 126 -20.58 8.01 8.93
C GLY A 126 -20.64 9.52 9.07
#